data_AF-A0A5Q0UJV4-F1
#
_entry.id   AF-A0A5Q0UJV4-F1
#
_cell.length_a   1.000
_cell.length_b   1.000
_cell.length_c   1.000
_cell.angle_alpha   90.00
_cell.angle_beta   90.00
_cell.angle_gamma   90.00
#
_symmetry.space_group_name_H-M   'P 1'
#
loop_
_entity.id
_entity.type
_entity.pdbx_description
1 polymer ?
#
loop_
_entity_poly.entity_id
_entity_poly.type
_entity_poly.pdbx_seq_one_letter_code
_entity_poly.pdbx_strand_id
1 'polypeptide(L)'
;MSDAPAANGDGPFEEQRQIYDLLSQETRHLILQFILGHPDHLPSLAELAYMMPKNKAAIRDQLAVLSDHNIIECYRYPPNEDARDLPSQFYGLTERGVEILFEYNYLRGLPVARALYDNTRLSEKAQRHRDAPRPELPQRVSDALTIEEDNDTDFDRLERFLRERKGDTHSIDDQVTVAKAFYNAGIGPDEAGIKRTELLDSLAVDIEYQPRTVLNHLVDAGILAQTAPPGPDVFAISERLDDIVNGQVTAEAQANLDALIAHIDDELQVTALSEDAAEQDGPQAHSSAPSIAVADSAGRSVRSILASEFGIEPEQVTDYLRSGDPVDRLNTAVEAIESSEEVTKSEDYGQIVFVRPAYRYRLTEQAMELV
;
A
#
# COMPACT_ATOMS: atom_id res chain seq x y z
N MET A 1 21.85 62.87 -29.18
CA MET A 1 20.76 63.02 -28.20
C MET A 1 19.67 62.04 -28.58
N SER A 2 19.44 61.05 -27.73
CA SER A 2 18.30 60.14 -27.79
C SER A 2 18.16 59.59 -26.38
N ASP A 3 17.43 60.34 -25.59
CA ASP A 3 16.93 59.97 -24.27
C ASP A 3 15.94 58.82 -24.48
N ALA A 4 16.27 57.62 -24.02
CA ALA A 4 15.36 56.48 -24.01
C ALA A 4 14.97 56.22 -22.55
N PRO A 5 13.66 56.16 -22.23
CA PRO A 5 13.22 56.07 -20.85
C PRO A 5 13.60 54.71 -20.28
N ALA A 6 14.09 54.71 -19.02
CA ALA A 6 14.33 53.51 -18.26
C ALA A 6 13.06 52.64 -18.27
N ALA A 7 13.18 51.42 -18.77
CA ALA A 7 12.13 50.41 -18.66
C ALA A 7 11.85 50.18 -17.17
N ASN A 8 10.58 50.30 -16.78
CA ASN A 8 10.12 50.08 -15.41
C ASN A 8 10.63 48.73 -14.89
N GLY A 9 11.23 48.77 -13.69
CA GLY A 9 11.87 47.64 -13.02
C GLY A 9 10.87 46.62 -12.45
N ASP A 10 10.14 45.95 -13.33
CA ASP A 10 9.02 45.08 -12.98
C ASP A 10 9.08 43.75 -13.76
N GLY A 11 10.30 43.22 -13.92
CA GLY A 11 10.53 41.89 -14.51
C GLY A 11 10.63 40.79 -13.44
N PRO A 12 10.36 39.51 -13.76
CA PRO A 12 10.43 38.39 -12.81
C PRO A 12 11.82 38.25 -12.14
N PHE A 13 12.89 38.67 -12.82
CA PHE A 13 14.25 38.69 -12.26
C PHE A 13 14.46 39.77 -11.19
N GLU A 14 13.69 40.86 -11.23
CA GLU A 14 13.77 41.93 -10.25
C GLU A 14 13.00 41.57 -8.99
N GLU A 15 11.85 40.92 -9.13
CA GLU A 15 11.12 40.33 -7.99
C GLU A 15 11.95 39.26 -7.27
N GLN A 16 12.59 38.35 -8.01
CA GLN A 16 13.51 37.36 -7.43
C GLN A 16 14.69 38.01 -6.69
N ARG A 17 15.27 39.06 -7.26
CA ARG A 17 16.37 39.80 -6.62
C ARG A 17 15.89 40.49 -5.34
N GLN A 18 14.72 41.11 -5.35
CA GLN A 18 14.14 41.75 -4.18
C GLN A 18 13.86 40.73 -3.07
N ILE A 19 13.34 39.54 -3.39
CA ILE A 19 13.14 38.47 -2.40
C ILE A 19 14.48 37.97 -1.86
N TYR A 20 15.49 37.79 -2.71
CA TYR A 20 16.82 37.39 -2.24
C TYR A 20 17.45 38.43 -1.31
N ASP A 21 17.40 39.72 -1.67
CA ASP A 21 17.89 40.82 -0.83
C ASP A 21 17.07 40.95 0.48
N LEU A 22 15.77 40.65 0.41
CA LEU A 22 14.89 40.58 1.58
C LEU A 22 15.34 39.45 2.52
N LEU A 23 15.46 38.22 2.03
CA LEU A 23 15.73 37.04 2.86
C LEU A 23 17.19 36.96 3.37
N SER A 24 18.15 37.50 2.62
CA SER A 24 19.60 37.39 2.92
C SER A 24 20.11 38.37 3.99
N GLN A 25 19.31 39.37 4.38
CA GLN A 25 19.70 40.31 5.43
C GLN A 25 19.79 39.59 6.78
N GLU A 26 20.94 39.72 7.44
CA GLU A 26 21.33 38.95 8.64
C GLU A 26 20.23 38.86 9.71
N THR A 27 19.61 39.99 10.07
CA THR A 27 18.62 40.03 11.16
C THR A 27 17.29 39.40 10.75
N ARG A 28 16.83 39.62 9.50
CA ARG A 28 15.64 38.94 8.97
C ARG A 28 15.86 37.45 8.81
N HIS A 29 17.04 37.06 8.33
CA HIS A 29 17.42 35.66 8.24
C HIS A 29 17.37 34.97 9.62
N LEU A 30 17.94 35.59 10.66
CA LEU A 30 17.87 35.07 12.03
C LEU A 30 16.42 35.00 12.55
N ILE A 31 15.61 36.03 12.32
CA ILE A 31 14.18 36.01 12.71
C ILE A 31 13.48 34.81 12.08
N LEU A 32 13.64 34.60 10.77
CA LEU A 32 13.01 33.48 10.06
C LEU A 32 13.52 32.14 10.60
N GLN A 33 14.83 31.98 10.84
CA GLN A 33 15.38 30.76 11.45
C GLN A 33 14.76 30.48 12.83
N PHE A 34 14.60 31.51 13.68
CA PHE A 34 14.01 31.32 15.01
C PHE A 34 12.49 31.07 14.96
N ILE A 35 11.79 31.62 13.98
CA ILE A 35 10.37 31.28 13.72
C ILE A 35 10.27 29.80 13.30
N LEU A 36 11.08 29.36 12.34
CA LEU A 36 11.10 27.96 11.89
C LEU A 36 11.49 27.00 13.03
N GLY A 37 12.48 27.39 13.84
CA GLY A 37 12.98 26.57 14.95
C GLY A 37 12.13 26.57 16.22
N HIS A 38 11.16 27.48 16.37
CA HIS A 38 10.27 27.54 17.55
C HIS A 38 9.19 26.44 17.52
N PRO A 39 8.93 25.67 18.61
CA PRO A 39 7.99 24.53 18.62
C PRO A 39 6.63 24.84 17.99
N ASP A 40 6.01 25.94 18.40
CA ASP A 40 4.72 26.40 17.87
C ASP A 40 4.86 27.35 16.66
N HIS A 41 6.07 27.54 16.13
CA HIS A 41 6.40 28.49 15.06
C HIS A 41 5.97 29.95 15.30
N LEU A 42 5.75 30.32 16.55
CA LEU A 42 5.12 31.57 16.97
C LEU A 42 5.92 32.32 18.05
N PRO A 43 7.22 32.59 17.91
CA PRO A 43 7.98 33.28 18.94
C PRO A 43 7.45 34.71 19.22
N SER A 44 7.51 35.13 20.48
CA SER A 44 7.26 36.50 20.90
C SER A 44 8.49 37.39 20.70
N LEU A 45 8.30 38.71 20.68
CA LEU A 45 9.42 39.67 20.60
C LEU A 45 10.44 39.49 21.74
N ALA A 46 10.00 39.04 22.91
CA ALA A 46 10.88 38.81 24.05
C ALA A 46 11.75 37.56 23.86
N GLU A 47 11.21 36.51 23.24
CA GLU A 47 11.96 35.30 22.88
C GLU A 47 12.98 35.61 21.78
N LEU A 48 12.57 36.28 20.70
CA LEU A 48 13.50 36.71 19.64
C LEU A 48 14.66 37.56 20.19
N ALA A 49 14.36 38.50 21.08
CA ALA A 49 15.40 39.34 21.71
C ALA A 49 16.30 38.60 22.71
N TYR A 50 15.88 37.43 23.20
CA TYR A 50 16.73 36.56 24.02
C TYR A 50 17.66 35.72 23.14
N MET A 51 17.15 35.22 22.01
CA MET A 51 17.87 34.32 21.11
C MET A 51 18.86 35.04 20.18
N MET A 52 18.64 36.33 19.93
CA MET A 52 19.42 37.12 18.97
C MET A 52 20.32 38.14 19.66
N PRO A 53 21.55 38.39 19.17
CA PRO A 53 22.41 39.47 19.65
C PRO A 53 21.97 40.84 19.10
N LYS A 54 20.66 41.13 19.13
CA LYS A 54 20.06 42.36 18.61
C LYS A 54 19.08 42.93 19.63
N ASN A 55 18.94 44.25 19.67
CA ASN A 55 17.99 44.89 20.58
C ASN A 55 16.54 44.78 20.04
N LYS A 56 15.55 44.93 20.93
CA LYS A 56 14.12 44.80 20.59
C LYS A 56 13.64 45.79 19.53
N ALA A 57 14.22 46.99 19.45
CA ALA A 57 13.83 47.98 18.44
C ALA A 57 14.27 47.53 17.05
N ALA A 58 15.53 47.12 16.91
CA ALA A 58 16.08 46.60 15.65
C ALA A 58 15.33 45.34 15.18
N ILE A 59 14.96 44.44 16.10
CA ILE A 59 14.15 43.27 15.77
C ILE A 59 12.76 43.69 15.29
N ARG A 60 12.10 44.63 15.99
CA ARG A 60 10.78 45.14 15.60
C ARG A 60 10.79 45.78 14.22
N ASP A 61 11.82 46.55 13.88
CA ASP A 61 11.97 47.16 12.57
C ASP A 61 12.04 46.08 11.47
N GLN A 62 12.76 44.98 11.71
CA GLN A 62 12.84 43.89 10.74
C GLN A 62 11.57 43.04 10.68
N LEU A 63 10.86 42.86 11.79
CA LEU A 63 9.53 42.23 11.80
C LEU A 63 8.53 43.04 10.97
N ALA A 64 8.56 44.37 11.09
CA ALA A 64 7.72 45.24 10.27
C ALA A 64 8.02 45.07 8.78
N VAL A 65 9.29 45.05 8.39
CA VAL A 65 9.70 44.80 6.99
C VAL A 65 9.18 43.43 6.50
N LEU A 66 9.35 42.36 7.28
CA LEU A 66 8.85 41.03 6.89
C LEU A 66 7.32 40.99 6.79
N SER A 67 6.61 41.73 7.63
CA SER A 67 5.15 41.87 7.55
C SER A 67 4.69 42.71 6.36
N ASP A 68 5.38 43.79 6.02
CA ASP A 68 5.07 44.63 4.86
C ASP A 68 5.18 43.83 3.54
N HIS A 69 6.07 42.83 3.51
CA HIS A 69 6.20 41.90 2.39
C HIS A 69 5.27 40.67 2.50
N ASN A 70 4.37 40.62 3.48
CA ASN A 70 3.47 39.51 3.77
C ASN A 70 4.19 38.17 3.97
N ILE A 71 5.43 38.17 4.50
CA ILE A 71 6.13 36.92 4.86
C ILE A 71 5.67 36.44 6.23
N ILE A 72 5.49 37.37 7.18
CA ILE A 72 5.07 37.05 8.54
C ILE A 72 3.89 37.92 8.97
N GLU A 73 3.14 37.45 9.96
CA GLU A 73 2.06 38.21 10.59
C GLU A 73 2.20 38.21 12.12
N CYS A 74 1.62 39.23 12.76
CA CYS A 74 1.51 39.32 14.21
C CYS A 74 0.21 38.64 14.67
N TYR A 75 0.36 37.44 15.23
CA TYR A 75 -0.73 36.68 15.83
C TYR A 75 -0.93 37.12 17.28
N ARG A 76 -2.14 37.60 17.58
CA ARG A 76 -2.49 38.05 18.93
C ARG A 76 -3.21 36.97 19.70
N TYR A 77 -2.91 36.87 20.99
CA TYR A 77 -3.63 36.02 21.94
C TYR A 77 -4.19 36.89 23.07
N PRO A 78 -5.42 37.44 22.90
CA PRO A 78 -6.03 38.35 23.88
C PRO A 78 -6.03 37.83 25.33
N PRO A 79 -6.23 36.53 25.62
CA PRO A 79 -6.22 36.04 27.00
C PRO A 79 -4.92 36.29 27.76
N ASN A 80 -3.78 36.46 27.07
CA ASN A 80 -2.51 36.77 27.73
C ASN A 80 -2.36 38.25 28.07
N GLU A 81 -3.19 39.15 27.55
CA GLU A 81 -3.11 40.60 27.85
C GLU A 81 -3.41 40.90 29.34
N ASP A 82 -4.30 40.12 29.94
CA ASP A 82 -4.69 40.22 31.35
C ASP A 82 -3.72 39.47 32.29
N ALA A 83 -2.84 38.62 31.74
CA ALA A 83 -1.90 37.82 32.49
C ALA A 83 -0.57 38.59 32.70
N ARG A 84 -0.15 38.70 33.96
CA ARG A 84 1.15 39.32 34.27
C ARG A 84 2.28 38.43 33.74
N ASP A 85 3.27 39.06 33.09
CA ASP A 85 4.50 38.43 32.61
C ASP A 85 4.34 37.39 31.48
N LEU A 86 3.22 37.40 30.73
CA LEU A 86 3.04 36.62 29.50
C LEU A 86 3.01 37.51 28.25
N PRO A 87 3.55 37.04 27.11
CA PRO A 87 3.40 37.72 25.82
C PRO A 87 2.00 37.52 25.24
N SER A 88 1.40 38.58 24.69
CA SER A 88 0.14 38.52 23.94
C SER A 88 0.30 38.68 22.43
N GLN A 89 1.53 38.95 21.96
CA GLN A 89 1.88 39.13 20.56
C GLN A 89 2.97 38.15 20.15
N PHE A 90 2.69 37.41 19.10
CA PHE A 90 3.52 36.35 18.53
C PHE A 90 3.69 36.59 17.04
N TYR A 91 4.80 36.13 16.48
CA TYR A 91 5.12 36.35 15.07
C TYR A 91 5.31 35.00 14.38
N GLY A 92 4.54 34.75 13.32
CA GLY A 92 4.55 33.49 12.57
C GLY A 92 4.46 33.73 11.07
N LEU A 93 4.67 32.69 10.27
CA LEU A 93 4.58 32.79 8.81
C LEU A 93 3.13 32.95 8.35
N THR A 94 2.94 33.69 7.26
CA THR A 94 1.68 33.67 6.50
C THR A 94 1.71 32.53 5.47
N GLU A 95 0.57 32.25 4.80
CA GLU A 95 0.54 31.29 3.67
C GLU A 95 1.54 31.69 2.56
N ARG A 96 1.57 32.97 2.17
CA ARG A 96 2.55 33.49 1.19
C ARG A 96 3.99 33.35 1.69
N GLY A 97 4.21 33.59 2.98
CA GLY A 97 5.51 33.43 3.60
C GLY A 97 6.03 32.00 3.48
N VAL A 98 5.16 31.01 3.73
CA VAL A 98 5.48 29.59 3.54
C VAL A 98 5.86 29.29 2.09
N GLU A 99 5.08 29.76 1.11
CA GLU A 99 5.36 29.56 -0.32
C GLU A 99 6.74 30.10 -0.71
N ILE A 100 7.04 31.34 -0.30
CA ILE A 100 8.34 31.97 -0.56
C ILE A 100 9.47 31.20 0.13
N LEU A 101 9.29 30.81 1.40
CA LEU A 101 10.33 30.09 2.14
C LEU A 101 10.55 28.67 1.58
N PHE A 102 9.52 28.04 1.02
CA PHE A 102 9.64 26.79 0.30
C PHE A 102 10.47 26.97 -0.99
N GLU A 103 10.11 27.94 -1.84
CA GLU A 103 10.80 28.23 -3.10
C GLU A 103 12.30 28.52 -2.90
N TYR A 104 12.64 29.24 -1.82
CA TYR A 104 14.01 29.61 -1.50
C TYR A 104 14.71 28.62 -0.54
N ASN A 105 14.17 27.41 -0.39
CA ASN A 105 14.74 26.28 0.37
C ASN A 105 14.98 26.51 1.87
N TYR A 106 14.26 27.44 2.50
CA TYR A 106 14.32 27.63 3.95
C TYR A 106 13.65 26.48 4.71
N LEU A 107 12.55 25.93 4.18
CA LEU A 107 11.80 24.86 4.86
C LEU A 107 12.59 23.55 4.93
N ARG A 108 13.52 23.30 4.01
CA ARG A 108 14.45 22.16 4.08
C ARG A 108 15.32 22.18 5.34
N GLY A 109 15.61 23.37 5.88
CA GLY A 109 16.41 23.54 7.09
C GLY A 109 15.61 23.43 8.39
N LEU A 110 14.29 23.19 8.32
CA LEU A 110 13.38 23.24 9.46
C LEU A 110 13.75 22.22 10.57
N PRO A 111 14.09 20.94 10.27
CA PRO A 111 14.54 20.00 11.30
C PRO A 111 15.81 20.46 12.03
N VAL A 112 16.76 21.03 11.28
CA VAL A 112 18.01 21.57 11.85
C VAL A 112 17.72 22.78 12.74
N ALA A 113 16.86 23.69 12.29
CA ALA A 113 16.46 24.87 13.06
C ALA A 113 15.76 24.48 14.37
N ARG A 114 14.87 23.48 14.33
CA ARG A 114 14.21 22.88 15.52
C ARG A 114 15.24 22.32 16.49
N ALA A 115 16.14 21.47 16.02
CA ALA A 115 17.18 20.87 16.85
C ALA A 115 18.09 21.92 17.51
N LEU A 116 18.48 22.97 16.79
CA LEU A 116 19.28 24.08 17.36
C LEU A 116 18.50 24.85 18.43
N TYR A 117 17.21 25.09 18.21
CA TYR A 117 16.35 25.76 19.18
C TYR A 117 16.21 24.94 20.46
N ASP A 118 15.90 23.63 20.35
CA ASP A 118 15.70 22.75 21.51
C ASP A 118 16.96 22.55 22.35
N ASN A 119 18.13 22.58 21.72
CA ASN A 119 19.41 22.54 22.42
C ASN A 119 19.84 23.88 23.03
N THR A 120 19.09 24.97 22.78
CA THR A 120 19.42 26.27 23.35
C THR A 120 18.94 26.37 24.79
N ARG A 121 19.88 26.65 25.70
CA ARG A 121 19.56 26.89 27.12
C ARG A 121 18.77 28.19 27.27
N LEU A 122 17.52 28.08 27.72
CA LEU A 122 16.66 29.21 28.02
C LEU A 122 16.78 29.66 29.48
N SER A 123 16.67 30.97 29.73
CA SER A 123 16.45 31.50 31.07
C SER A 123 15.04 31.18 31.55
N GLU A 124 14.78 31.18 32.87
CA GLU A 124 13.43 30.93 33.41
C GLU A 124 12.37 31.87 32.80
N LYS A 125 12.73 33.13 32.56
CA LYS A 125 11.83 34.08 31.90
C LYS A 125 11.57 33.71 30.44
N ALA A 126 12.61 33.33 29.70
CA ALA A 126 12.47 32.94 28.30
C ALA A 126 11.66 31.63 28.17
N GLN A 127 11.89 30.67 29.06
CA GLN A 127 11.11 29.43 29.13
C GLN A 127 9.63 29.70 29.43
N ARG A 128 9.32 30.56 30.40
CA ARG A 128 7.92 30.96 30.67
C ARG A 128 7.24 31.61 29.47
N HIS A 129 7.99 32.35 28.66
CA HIS A 129 7.45 32.91 27.41
C HIS A 129 7.29 31.83 26.34
N ARG A 130 8.24 30.86 26.24
CA ARG A 130 8.17 29.68 25.38
C ARG A 130 6.90 28.86 25.63
N ASP A 131 6.57 28.65 26.90
CA ASP A 131 5.46 27.79 27.31
C ASP A 131 4.14 28.56 27.47
N ALA A 132 4.11 29.85 27.10
CA ALA A 132 2.90 30.66 27.19
C ALA A 132 1.83 30.17 26.19
N PRO A 133 0.53 30.19 26.54
CA PRO A 133 -0.54 29.88 25.58
C PRO A 133 -0.47 30.76 24.33
N ARG A 134 -0.68 30.17 23.15
CA ARG A 134 -0.55 30.81 21.84
C ARG A 134 -1.80 30.59 20.99
N PRO A 135 -2.06 31.44 19.98
CA PRO A 135 -3.13 31.20 19.02
C PRO A 135 -2.73 30.08 18.06
N GLU A 136 -3.72 29.47 17.40
CA GLU A 136 -3.48 28.48 16.35
C GLU A 136 -3.06 29.17 15.05
N LEU A 137 -2.15 28.53 14.31
CA LEU A 137 -1.78 28.94 12.96
C LEU A 137 -2.86 28.51 11.95
N PRO A 138 -2.98 29.22 10.80
CA PRO A 138 -3.80 28.73 9.70
C PRO A 138 -3.38 27.32 9.29
N GLN A 139 -4.34 26.45 8.99
CA GLN A 139 -4.08 25.03 8.72
C GLN A 139 -2.99 24.82 7.66
N ARG A 140 -3.04 25.54 6.54
CA ARG A 140 -2.03 25.45 5.47
C ARG A 140 -0.61 25.79 5.94
N VAL A 141 -0.49 26.73 6.87
CA VAL A 141 0.81 27.10 7.45
C VAL A 141 1.27 26.01 8.40
N SER A 142 0.37 25.49 9.25
CA SER A 142 0.69 24.40 10.17
C SER A 142 1.13 23.12 9.44
N ASP A 143 0.41 22.74 8.38
CA ASP A 143 0.70 21.55 7.58
C ASP A 143 2.10 21.66 6.95
N ALA A 144 2.43 22.81 6.34
CA ALA A 144 3.72 23.01 5.69
C ALA A 144 4.91 23.12 6.67
N LEU A 145 4.66 23.40 7.95
CA LEU A 145 5.68 23.50 8.99
C LEU A 145 5.78 22.24 9.85
N THR A 146 4.92 21.26 9.60
CA THR A 146 5.00 19.96 10.25
C THR A 146 6.28 19.27 9.78
N ILE A 147 7.17 18.98 10.72
CA ILE A 147 8.27 18.06 10.48
C ILE A 147 7.59 16.69 10.38
N GLU A 148 7.42 16.17 9.16
CA GLU A 148 7.38 14.73 9.02
C GLU A 148 8.68 14.25 9.66
N GLU A 149 8.59 13.55 10.80
CA GLU A 149 9.74 12.85 11.33
C GLU A 149 10.20 11.95 10.19
N ASP A 150 11.25 12.37 9.49
CA ASP A 150 11.95 11.54 8.54
C ASP A 150 12.48 10.36 9.38
N ASN A 151 11.67 9.30 9.46
CA ASN A 151 12.04 7.99 10.01
C ASN A 151 13.32 7.46 9.34
N ASP A 152 13.79 8.08 8.25
CA ASP A 152 15.07 7.81 7.61
C ASP A 152 16.26 7.85 8.59
N THR A 153 16.26 8.70 9.62
CA THR A 153 17.35 8.69 10.62
C THR A 153 17.36 7.44 11.50
N ASP A 154 16.20 6.84 11.78
CA ASP A 154 16.11 5.61 12.58
C ASP A 154 16.64 4.41 11.77
N PHE A 155 16.44 4.43 10.45
CA PHE A 155 16.86 3.33 9.58
C PHE A 155 18.33 3.36 9.15
N ASP A 156 19.11 4.39 9.49
CA ASP A 156 20.53 4.50 9.11
C ASP A 156 21.35 3.27 9.53
N ARG A 157 21.03 2.70 10.69
CA ARG A 157 21.72 1.54 11.23
C ARG A 157 21.27 0.25 10.52
N LEU A 158 19.98 0.12 10.22
CA LEU A 158 19.41 -0.98 9.42
C LEU A 158 19.98 -0.98 8.00
N GLU A 159 20.00 0.17 7.33
CA GLU A 159 20.54 0.31 5.98
C GLU A 159 22.02 -0.05 5.94
N ARG A 160 22.81 0.49 6.89
CA ARG A 160 24.23 0.13 7.00
C ARG A 160 24.42 -1.37 7.19
N PHE A 161 23.64 -1.98 8.09
CA PHE A 161 23.70 -3.43 8.34
C PHE A 161 23.39 -4.24 7.08
N LEU A 162 22.33 -3.86 6.34
CA LEU A 162 21.97 -4.51 5.08
C LEU A 162 23.08 -4.36 4.04
N ARG A 163 23.63 -3.16 3.84
CA ARG A 163 24.72 -2.91 2.89
C ARG A 163 26.00 -3.66 3.27
N GLU A 164 26.32 -3.80 4.56
CA GLU A 164 27.47 -4.59 5.01
C GLU A 164 27.28 -6.09 4.78
N ARG A 165 26.06 -6.61 4.97
CA ARG A 165 25.80 -8.05 4.93
C ARG A 165 25.36 -8.57 3.56
N LYS A 166 24.77 -7.70 2.74
CA LYS A 166 24.15 -8.00 1.45
C LYS A 166 24.53 -6.99 0.35
N GLY A 167 25.56 -6.17 0.55
CA GLY A 167 25.97 -5.13 -0.42
C GLY A 167 26.34 -5.65 -1.81
N ASP A 168 26.72 -6.93 -1.94
CA ASP A 168 27.00 -7.57 -3.22
C ASP A 168 25.73 -8.00 -3.99
N THR A 169 24.55 -7.85 -3.37
CA THR A 169 23.26 -8.17 -4.01
C THR A 169 22.71 -6.96 -4.76
N HIS A 170 22.21 -7.20 -5.97
CA HIS A 170 21.67 -6.14 -6.83
C HIS A 170 20.34 -5.55 -6.31
N SER A 171 19.67 -6.22 -5.37
CA SER A 171 18.38 -5.81 -4.81
C SER A 171 18.51 -5.11 -3.46
N ILE A 172 19.65 -4.47 -3.18
CA ILE A 172 19.93 -3.92 -1.85
C ILE A 172 19.02 -2.74 -1.50
N ASP A 173 18.73 -1.87 -2.46
CA ASP A 173 17.87 -0.72 -2.23
C ASP A 173 16.42 -1.19 -1.99
N ASP A 174 15.93 -2.16 -2.78
CA ASP A 174 14.64 -2.82 -2.52
C ASP A 174 14.57 -3.51 -1.16
N GLN A 175 15.67 -4.12 -0.68
CA GLN A 175 15.72 -4.73 0.66
C GLN A 175 15.50 -3.68 1.74
N VAL A 176 16.15 -2.52 1.63
CA VAL A 176 15.97 -1.40 2.56
C VAL A 176 14.53 -0.91 2.49
N THR A 177 13.99 -0.67 1.28
CA THR A 177 12.61 -0.21 1.08
C THR A 177 11.60 -1.16 1.71
N VAL A 178 11.73 -2.48 1.47
CA VAL A 178 10.82 -3.47 2.06
C VAL A 178 10.95 -3.51 3.57
N ALA A 179 12.18 -3.51 4.13
CA ALA A 179 12.35 -3.55 5.58
C ALA A 179 11.74 -2.32 6.28
N LYS A 180 11.91 -1.12 5.70
CA LYS A 180 11.27 0.12 6.15
C LYS A 180 9.74 0.01 6.12
N ALA A 181 9.18 -0.55 5.04
CA ALA A 181 7.74 -0.71 4.89
C ALA A 181 7.14 -1.64 5.97
N PHE A 182 7.83 -2.73 6.31
CA PHE A 182 7.39 -3.60 7.41
C PHE A 182 7.36 -2.88 8.76
N TYR A 183 8.38 -2.06 9.04
CA TYR A 183 8.46 -1.31 10.29
C TYR A 183 7.36 -0.25 10.38
N ASN A 184 7.19 0.55 9.32
CA ASN A 184 6.18 1.59 9.26
C ASN A 184 4.74 1.03 9.37
N ALA A 185 4.52 -0.19 8.89
CA ALA A 185 3.25 -0.89 9.04
C ALA A 185 3.09 -1.63 10.39
N GLY A 186 4.07 -1.55 11.28
CA GLY A 186 4.03 -2.18 12.59
C GLY A 186 4.12 -3.71 12.56
N ILE A 187 4.65 -4.32 11.49
CA ILE A 187 4.73 -5.78 11.32
C ILE A 187 5.97 -6.33 12.04
N GLY A 188 5.92 -6.25 13.36
CA GLY A 188 6.99 -6.64 14.28
C GLY A 188 7.06 -8.13 14.64
N PRO A 189 7.94 -8.51 15.58
CA PRO A 189 8.11 -9.89 16.05
C PRO A 189 6.86 -10.48 16.72
N ASP A 190 6.04 -9.63 17.34
CA ASP A 190 4.81 -10.03 18.02
C ASP A 190 3.62 -10.23 17.05
N GLU A 191 3.75 -9.77 15.81
CA GLU A 191 2.70 -9.88 14.81
C GLU A 191 2.71 -11.21 14.06
N ALA A 192 1.56 -11.58 13.50
CA ALA A 192 1.41 -12.80 12.70
C ALA A 192 2.24 -12.77 11.40
N GLY A 193 2.61 -11.57 10.94
CA GLY A 193 3.27 -11.34 9.66
C GLY A 193 2.31 -11.37 8.47
N ILE A 194 2.81 -10.96 7.31
CA ILE A 194 2.04 -10.84 6.05
C ILE A 194 2.51 -11.82 4.99
N LYS A 195 1.64 -12.16 4.05
CA LYS A 195 1.99 -13.01 2.90
C LYS A 195 2.77 -12.21 1.86
N ARG A 196 3.50 -12.94 1.00
CA ARG A 196 4.18 -12.32 -0.16
C ARG A 196 3.22 -11.57 -1.10
N THR A 197 2.01 -12.09 -1.32
CA THR A 197 1.01 -11.44 -2.18
C THR A 197 0.51 -10.14 -1.55
N GLU A 198 0.35 -10.13 -0.22
CA GLU A 198 -0.07 -8.96 0.54
C GLU A 198 1.02 -7.88 0.61
N LEU A 199 2.30 -8.20 0.34
CA LEU A 199 3.39 -7.24 0.32
C LEU A 199 3.11 -6.07 -0.64
N LEU A 200 2.78 -6.37 -1.90
CA LEU A 200 2.57 -5.33 -2.90
C LEU A 200 1.23 -4.62 -2.68
N ASP A 201 0.19 -5.39 -2.31
CA ASP A 201 -1.17 -4.85 -2.18
C ASP A 201 -1.36 -4.02 -0.91
N SER A 202 -0.76 -4.44 0.21
CA SER A 202 -0.99 -3.84 1.54
C SER A 202 0.07 -2.82 1.95
N LEU A 203 1.33 -3.05 1.57
CA LEU A 203 2.43 -2.13 1.92
C LEU A 203 2.76 -1.14 0.80
N ALA A 204 2.13 -1.25 -0.37
CA ALA A 204 2.32 -0.38 -1.53
C ALA A 204 3.80 -0.11 -1.86
N VAL A 205 4.64 -1.14 -1.73
CA VAL A 205 6.09 -1.01 -1.92
C VAL A 205 6.40 -1.03 -3.42
N ASP A 206 7.03 0.02 -3.91
CA ASP A 206 7.60 0.06 -5.25
C ASP A 206 9.00 -0.57 -5.22
N ILE A 207 9.16 -1.70 -5.90
CA ILE A 207 10.42 -2.47 -5.94
C ILE A 207 10.73 -2.88 -7.37
N GLU A 208 12.02 -2.82 -7.72
CA GLU A 208 12.49 -3.17 -9.06
C GLU A 208 12.61 -4.70 -9.25
N TYR A 209 12.93 -5.42 -8.18
CA TYR A 209 13.14 -6.86 -8.18
C TYR A 209 11.91 -7.62 -7.70
N GLN A 210 11.84 -8.90 -8.06
CA GLN A 210 10.74 -9.76 -7.66
C GLN A 210 10.62 -9.84 -6.12
N PRO A 211 9.41 -9.70 -5.54
CA PRO A 211 9.18 -9.74 -4.10
C PRO A 211 9.82 -10.95 -3.41
N ARG A 212 9.78 -12.11 -4.08
CA ARG A 212 10.38 -13.35 -3.58
C ARG A 212 11.90 -13.20 -3.34
N THR A 213 12.60 -12.57 -4.27
CA THR A 213 14.05 -12.38 -4.19
C THR A 213 14.42 -11.48 -3.02
N VAL A 214 13.71 -10.35 -2.90
CA VAL A 214 13.93 -9.38 -1.82
C VAL A 214 13.66 -9.99 -0.45
N LEU A 215 12.50 -10.67 -0.29
CA LEU A 215 12.14 -11.34 0.96
C LEU A 215 13.14 -12.43 1.34
N ASN A 216 13.62 -13.24 0.39
CA ASN A 216 14.63 -14.26 0.66
C ASN A 216 15.94 -13.63 1.18
N HIS A 217 16.41 -12.54 0.56
CA HIS A 217 17.62 -11.86 1.02
C HIS A 217 17.46 -11.27 2.43
N LEU A 218 16.30 -10.69 2.74
CA LEU A 218 15.99 -10.17 4.06
C LEU A 218 15.89 -11.28 5.13
N VAL A 219 15.34 -12.44 4.78
CA VAL A 219 15.34 -13.62 5.65
C VAL A 219 16.76 -14.12 5.89
N ASP A 220 17.56 -14.27 4.84
CA ASP A 220 18.96 -14.69 4.95
C ASP A 220 19.83 -13.68 5.74
N ALA A 221 19.48 -12.39 5.69
CA ALA A 221 20.14 -11.34 6.45
C ALA A 221 19.77 -11.37 7.94
N GLY A 222 18.68 -12.06 8.32
CA GLY A 222 18.14 -12.09 9.68
C GLY A 222 17.22 -10.91 10.00
N ILE A 223 16.81 -10.12 9.00
CA ILE A 223 15.89 -8.98 9.17
C ILE A 223 14.44 -9.43 9.21
N LEU A 224 14.07 -10.41 8.39
CA LEU A 224 12.74 -11.01 8.39
C LEU A 224 12.77 -12.45 8.91
N ALA A 225 11.76 -12.83 9.68
CA ALA A 225 11.44 -14.22 9.96
C ALA A 225 10.41 -14.72 8.95
N GLN A 226 10.67 -15.89 8.35
CA GLN A 226 9.68 -16.62 7.56
C GLN A 226 9.03 -17.67 8.46
N THR A 227 7.70 -17.60 8.62
CA THR A 227 6.92 -18.56 9.42
C THR A 227 5.88 -19.25 8.55
N ALA A 228 5.78 -20.58 8.70
CA ALA A 228 4.64 -21.32 8.19
C ALA A 228 3.46 -21.10 9.16
N PRO A 229 2.24 -20.85 8.66
CA PRO A 229 1.08 -20.81 9.53
C PRO A 229 0.86 -22.19 10.18
N PRO A 230 0.31 -22.23 11.41
CA PRO A 230 0.04 -23.49 12.09
C PRO A 230 -0.99 -24.31 11.30
N GLY A 231 -0.74 -25.61 11.15
CA GLY A 231 -1.64 -26.52 10.44
C GLY A 231 -0.89 -27.54 9.58
N PRO A 232 -1.61 -28.28 8.73
CA PRO A 232 -1.01 -29.21 7.78
C PRO A 232 -0.27 -28.46 6.66
N ASP A 233 0.79 -29.08 6.13
CA ASP A 233 1.59 -28.53 5.02
C ASP A 233 0.83 -28.45 3.69
N VAL A 234 -0.28 -29.19 3.58
CA VAL A 234 -1.15 -29.24 2.41
C VAL A 234 -2.61 -29.32 2.90
N PHE A 235 -3.45 -28.46 2.36
CA PHE A 235 -4.90 -28.52 2.52
C PHE A 235 -5.52 -29.12 1.27
N ALA A 236 -6.38 -30.12 1.45
CA ALA A 236 -7.26 -30.62 0.39
C ALA A 236 -8.58 -29.86 0.48
N ILE A 237 -8.97 -29.19 -0.59
CA ILE A 237 -10.17 -28.35 -0.70
C ILE A 237 -11.08 -28.97 -1.76
N SER A 238 -12.34 -29.22 -1.42
CA SER A 238 -13.35 -29.65 -2.38
C SER A 238 -14.00 -28.42 -3.00
N GLU A 239 -13.91 -28.25 -4.32
CA GLU A 239 -14.58 -27.16 -5.03
C GLU A 239 -16.10 -27.22 -4.87
N ARG A 240 -16.66 -28.44 -4.80
CA ARG A 240 -18.10 -28.67 -4.65
C ARG A 240 -18.63 -28.17 -3.31
N LEU A 241 -17.88 -28.42 -2.23
CA LEU A 241 -18.27 -28.02 -0.87
C LEU A 241 -17.77 -26.62 -0.50
N ASP A 242 -16.80 -26.10 -1.24
CA ASP A 242 -16.02 -24.91 -0.89
C ASP A 242 -15.45 -24.99 0.54
N ASP A 243 -14.98 -26.19 0.93
CA ASP A 243 -14.49 -26.47 2.28
C ASP A 243 -13.28 -27.42 2.29
N ILE A 244 -12.54 -27.41 3.40
CA ILE A 244 -11.36 -28.24 3.65
C ILE A 244 -11.79 -29.66 4.02
N VAL A 245 -11.37 -30.64 3.23
CA VAL A 245 -11.72 -32.07 3.38
C VAL A 245 -10.55 -32.94 3.83
N ASN A 246 -9.63 -32.36 4.61
CA ASN A 246 -8.46 -33.06 5.15
C ASN A 246 -8.86 -34.34 5.91
N GLY A 247 -8.25 -35.46 5.54
CA GLY A 247 -8.56 -36.78 6.13
C GLY A 247 -9.81 -37.46 5.57
N GLN A 248 -10.61 -36.79 4.74
CA GLN A 248 -11.78 -37.34 4.05
C GLN A 248 -11.70 -37.25 2.52
N VAL A 249 -10.53 -36.85 2.00
CA VAL A 249 -10.24 -36.66 0.56
C VAL A 249 -10.79 -37.77 -0.32
N THR A 250 -10.49 -39.03 -0.02
CA THR A 250 -10.94 -40.17 -0.84
C THR A 250 -12.46 -40.35 -0.81
N ALA A 251 -13.08 -40.16 0.35
CA ALA A 251 -14.53 -40.31 0.49
C ALA A 251 -15.28 -39.18 -0.23
N GLU A 252 -14.76 -37.95 -0.13
CA GLU A 252 -15.28 -36.80 -0.87
C GLU A 252 -15.11 -37.00 -2.39
N ALA A 253 -13.96 -37.49 -2.83
CA ALA A 253 -13.71 -37.77 -4.25
C ALA A 253 -14.71 -38.80 -4.80
N GLN A 254 -14.98 -39.86 -4.04
CA GLN A 254 -15.97 -40.87 -4.40
C GLN A 254 -17.38 -40.29 -4.50
N ALA A 255 -17.79 -39.44 -3.56
CA ALA A 255 -19.10 -38.79 -3.61
C ALA A 255 -19.26 -37.88 -4.85
N ASN A 256 -18.20 -37.16 -5.23
CA ASN A 256 -18.20 -36.33 -6.45
C ASN A 256 -18.22 -37.20 -7.71
N LEU A 257 -17.51 -38.33 -7.74
CA LEU A 257 -17.57 -39.29 -8.85
C LEU A 257 -18.96 -39.90 -9.01
N ASP A 258 -19.63 -40.24 -7.91
CA ASP A 258 -21.01 -40.75 -7.94
C ASP A 258 -21.98 -39.69 -8.48
N ALA A 259 -21.80 -38.42 -8.11
CA ALA A 259 -22.58 -37.31 -8.65
C ALA A 259 -22.31 -37.08 -10.15
N LEU A 260 -21.05 -37.17 -10.59
CA LEU A 260 -20.67 -37.11 -12.00
C LEU A 260 -21.31 -38.27 -12.80
N ILE A 261 -21.29 -39.48 -12.27
CA ILE A 261 -21.91 -40.65 -12.90
C ILE A 261 -23.43 -40.46 -13.00
N ALA A 262 -24.08 -39.93 -11.96
CA ALA A 262 -25.50 -39.61 -11.99
C ALA A 262 -25.82 -38.56 -13.07
N HIS A 263 -25.01 -37.50 -13.20
CA HIS A 263 -25.17 -36.50 -14.25
C HIS A 263 -25.04 -37.14 -15.65
N ILE A 264 -24.06 -38.02 -15.85
CA ILE A 264 -23.91 -38.76 -17.10
C ILE A 264 -25.17 -39.59 -17.41
N ASP A 265 -25.70 -40.31 -16.42
CA ASP A 265 -26.86 -41.18 -16.59
C ASP A 265 -28.17 -40.39 -16.83
N ASP A 266 -28.31 -39.20 -16.23
CA ASP A 266 -29.44 -38.29 -16.47
C ASP A 266 -29.45 -37.74 -17.90
N GLU A 267 -28.29 -37.38 -18.48
CA GLU A 267 -28.19 -36.97 -19.89
C GLU A 267 -28.70 -38.05 -20.85
N LEU A 268 -28.42 -39.32 -20.56
CA LEU A 268 -28.91 -40.44 -21.35
C LEU A 268 -30.42 -40.61 -21.25
N GLN A 269 -31.00 -40.37 -20.07
CA GLN A 269 -32.43 -40.52 -19.87
C GLN A 269 -33.23 -39.40 -20.57
N VAL A 270 -32.71 -38.17 -20.57
CA VAL A 270 -33.29 -37.05 -21.34
C VAL A 270 -33.24 -37.33 -22.85
N THR A 271 -32.14 -37.91 -23.33
CA THR A 271 -31.98 -38.27 -24.75
C THR A 271 -32.98 -39.36 -25.16
N ALA A 272 -33.12 -40.44 -24.38
CA ALA A 272 -34.05 -41.54 -24.66
C ALA A 272 -35.53 -41.10 -24.67
N LEU A 273 -35.94 -40.22 -23.74
CA LEU A 273 -37.31 -39.70 -23.68
C LEU A 273 -37.64 -38.77 -24.87
N SER A 274 -36.64 -38.12 -25.46
CA SER A 274 -36.82 -37.29 -26.65
C SER A 274 -36.99 -38.12 -27.93
N GLU A 275 -36.36 -39.30 -28.00
CA GLU A 275 -36.52 -40.26 -29.10
C GLU A 275 -37.86 -41.00 -29.03
N ASP A 276 -38.28 -41.45 -27.84
CA ASP A 276 -39.57 -42.12 -27.64
C ASP A 276 -40.79 -41.20 -27.89
N ALA A 277 -40.65 -39.89 -27.64
CA ALA A 277 -41.68 -38.91 -27.96
C ALA A 277 -41.86 -38.66 -29.48
N ALA A 278 -40.88 -39.06 -30.31
CA ALA A 278 -40.97 -38.99 -31.76
C ALA A 278 -41.65 -40.22 -32.39
N GLU A 279 -41.87 -41.30 -31.64
CA GLU A 279 -42.48 -42.55 -32.15
C GLU A 279 -43.99 -42.73 -31.81
N GLN A 280 -44.62 -41.76 -31.13
CA GLN A 280 -46.07 -41.75 -30.91
C GLN A 280 -46.82 -40.77 -31.83
N ASP A 281 -46.72 -40.97 -33.14
CA ASP A 281 -47.79 -40.58 -34.06
C ASP A 281 -47.84 -41.56 -35.23
N GLY A 282 -48.99 -42.19 -35.43
CA GLY A 282 -49.24 -43.04 -36.61
C GLY A 282 -50.70 -42.92 -37.04
N PRO A 283 -51.13 -43.52 -38.17
CA PRO A 283 -50.44 -43.74 -39.44
C PRO A 283 -51.28 -43.17 -40.62
N GLN A 284 -50.76 -42.25 -41.43
CA GLN A 284 -51.30 -42.04 -42.79
C GLN A 284 -50.17 -41.75 -43.78
N ALA A 285 -50.20 -42.52 -44.87
CA ALA A 285 -49.30 -42.41 -46.01
C ALA A 285 -49.26 -40.99 -46.57
N HIS A 286 -48.06 -40.48 -46.86
CA HIS A 286 -47.67 -39.97 -48.19
C HIS A 286 -46.15 -39.76 -48.23
N SER A 287 -45.57 -40.09 -49.38
CA SER A 287 -44.17 -39.89 -49.72
C SER A 287 -43.73 -38.44 -49.50
N SER A 288 -42.76 -38.24 -48.61
CA SER A 288 -41.73 -37.21 -48.70
C SER A 288 -40.64 -37.59 -47.71
N ALA A 289 -39.38 -37.35 -48.10
CA ALA A 289 -38.18 -37.70 -47.35
C ALA A 289 -38.30 -37.41 -45.84
N PRO A 290 -37.65 -38.20 -44.96
CA PRO A 290 -37.54 -37.78 -43.58
C PRO A 290 -36.78 -36.47 -43.61
N SER A 291 -37.49 -35.39 -43.29
CA SER A 291 -36.88 -34.10 -43.01
C SER A 291 -36.12 -34.31 -41.72
N ILE A 292 -34.85 -34.67 -41.85
CA ILE A 292 -33.84 -34.50 -40.81
C ILE A 292 -33.89 -33.00 -40.52
N ALA A 293 -34.63 -32.62 -39.48
CA ALA A 293 -34.46 -31.33 -38.85
C ALA A 293 -33.07 -31.38 -38.22
N VAL A 294 -32.10 -30.97 -39.03
CA VAL A 294 -30.75 -30.61 -38.61
C VAL A 294 -30.90 -29.45 -37.63
N ALA A 295 -30.99 -29.80 -36.35
CA ALA A 295 -30.57 -28.91 -35.28
C ALA A 295 -29.19 -29.42 -34.85
N ASP A 296 -28.15 -28.81 -35.42
CA ASP A 296 -26.74 -28.93 -35.01
C ASP A 296 -26.53 -28.31 -33.60
N SER A 297 -27.28 -28.78 -32.61
CA SER A 297 -27.10 -28.45 -31.19
C SER A 297 -26.77 -29.68 -30.35
N ALA A 298 -26.36 -30.78 -30.97
CA ALA A 298 -25.86 -31.94 -30.25
C ALA A 298 -24.37 -31.74 -29.95
N GLY A 299 -24.06 -30.93 -28.94
CA GLY A 299 -22.75 -30.98 -28.30
C GLY A 299 -22.47 -32.43 -27.87
N ARG A 300 -21.21 -32.87 -27.92
CA ARG A 300 -20.80 -34.16 -27.37
C ARG A 300 -21.32 -34.30 -25.93
N SER A 301 -21.95 -35.43 -25.58
CA SER A 301 -22.35 -35.69 -24.20
C SER A 301 -21.14 -35.76 -23.27
N VAL A 302 -21.33 -35.55 -21.96
CA VAL A 302 -20.27 -35.70 -20.95
C VAL A 302 -19.57 -37.05 -21.11
N ARG A 303 -20.35 -38.12 -21.32
CA ARG A 303 -19.82 -39.47 -21.54
C ARG A 303 -18.86 -39.55 -22.72
N SER A 304 -19.21 -38.92 -23.85
CA SER A 304 -18.37 -38.97 -25.05
C SER A 304 -17.09 -38.12 -24.93
N ILE A 305 -17.14 -37.00 -24.19
CA ILE A 305 -15.96 -36.19 -23.86
C ILE A 305 -15.00 -37.02 -23.02
N LEU A 306 -15.50 -37.62 -21.94
CA LEU A 306 -14.69 -38.44 -21.04
C LEU A 306 -14.15 -39.71 -21.72
N ALA A 307 -14.93 -40.35 -22.58
CA ALA A 307 -14.48 -41.49 -23.37
C ALA A 307 -13.27 -41.12 -24.25
N SER A 308 -13.35 -39.96 -24.91
CA SER A 308 -12.25 -39.42 -25.72
C SER A 308 -11.03 -39.09 -24.87
N GLU A 309 -11.21 -38.47 -23.70
CA GLU A 309 -10.11 -38.13 -22.80
C GLU A 309 -9.39 -39.38 -22.28
N PHE A 310 -10.14 -40.38 -21.84
CA PHE A 310 -9.57 -41.60 -21.27
C PHE A 310 -9.11 -42.60 -22.35
N GLY A 311 -9.44 -42.37 -23.63
CA GLY A 311 -9.12 -43.27 -24.73
C GLY A 311 -9.81 -44.63 -24.60
N ILE A 312 -11.07 -44.64 -24.13
CA ILE A 312 -11.89 -45.84 -23.90
C ILE A 312 -13.24 -45.72 -24.61
N GLU A 313 -13.99 -46.82 -24.67
CA GLU A 313 -15.34 -46.80 -25.22
C GLU A 313 -16.32 -46.08 -24.27
N PRO A 314 -17.34 -45.34 -24.79
CA PRO A 314 -18.31 -44.60 -23.97
C PRO A 314 -18.98 -45.44 -22.88
N GLU A 315 -19.28 -46.71 -23.14
CA GLU A 315 -19.92 -47.61 -22.17
C GLU A 315 -19.01 -47.99 -21.00
N GLN A 316 -17.69 -47.81 -21.14
CA GLN A 316 -16.71 -48.15 -20.12
C GLN A 316 -16.39 -46.99 -19.18
N VAL A 317 -16.87 -45.78 -19.48
CA VAL A 317 -16.54 -44.55 -18.73
C VAL A 317 -16.91 -44.65 -17.26
N THR A 318 -18.12 -45.13 -16.94
CA THR A 318 -18.59 -45.23 -15.55
C THR A 318 -17.79 -46.25 -14.74
N ASP A 319 -17.49 -47.41 -15.32
CA ASP A 319 -16.65 -48.44 -14.69
C ASP A 319 -15.20 -47.94 -14.51
N TYR A 320 -14.68 -47.19 -15.48
CA TYR A 320 -13.35 -46.60 -15.42
C TYR A 320 -13.24 -45.56 -14.31
N LEU A 321 -14.23 -44.68 -14.19
CA LEU A 321 -14.31 -43.66 -13.12
C LEU A 321 -14.35 -44.31 -11.72
N ARG A 322 -15.00 -45.47 -11.57
CA ARG A 322 -15.04 -46.21 -10.30
C ARG A 322 -13.76 -46.99 -9.97
N SER A 323 -12.80 -47.03 -10.88
CA SER A 323 -11.58 -47.80 -10.75
C SER A 323 -10.36 -46.89 -10.54
N GLY A 324 -9.36 -47.35 -9.78
CA GLY A 324 -8.11 -46.60 -9.57
C GLY A 324 -8.19 -45.62 -8.40
N ASP A 325 -7.37 -44.56 -8.44
CA ASP A 325 -7.36 -43.52 -7.42
C ASP A 325 -8.53 -42.54 -7.65
N PRO A 326 -9.48 -42.41 -6.71
CA PRO A 326 -10.66 -41.58 -6.90
C PRO A 326 -10.37 -40.10 -7.16
N VAL A 327 -9.28 -39.56 -6.60
CA VAL A 327 -8.93 -38.15 -6.75
C VAL A 327 -8.41 -37.90 -8.17
N ASP A 328 -7.50 -38.74 -8.64
CA ASP A 328 -6.98 -38.66 -10.00
C ASP A 328 -8.12 -38.80 -11.02
N ARG A 329 -9.02 -39.78 -10.82
CA ARG A 329 -10.18 -39.99 -11.71
C ARG A 329 -11.09 -38.78 -11.77
N LEU A 330 -11.44 -38.23 -10.61
CA LEU A 330 -12.32 -37.09 -10.51
C LEU A 330 -11.71 -35.85 -11.17
N ASN A 331 -10.48 -35.50 -10.77
CA ASN A 331 -9.86 -34.27 -11.24
C ASN A 331 -9.62 -34.31 -12.76
N THR A 332 -9.15 -35.43 -13.31
CA THR A 332 -9.01 -35.57 -14.76
C THR A 332 -10.36 -35.48 -15.48
N ALA A 333 -11.41 -36.08 -14.94
CA ALA A 333 -12.74 -36.00 -15.54
C ALA A 333 -13.27 -34.56 -15.55
N VAL A 334 -13.17 -33.85 -14.42
CA VAL A 334 -13.63 -32.47 -14.30
C VAL A 334 -12.83 -31.54 -15.21
N GLU A 335 -11.50 -31.67 -15.26
CA GLU A 335 -10.64 -30.87 -16.15
C GLU A 335 -11.00 -31.06 -17.62
N ALA A 336 -11.29 -32.30 -18.05
CA ALA A 336 -11.70 -32.59 -19.41
C ALA A 336 -13.07 -31.99 -19.77
N ILE A 337 -14.01 -31.98 -18.82
CA ILE A 337 -15.31 -31.35 -19.00
C ILE A 337 -15.17 -29.83 -19.05
N GLU A 338 -14.41 -29.22 -18.14
CA GLU A 338 -14.18 -27.76 -18.11
C GLU A 338 -13.42 -27.24 -19.34
N SER A 339 -12.53 -28.08 -19.89
CA SER A 339 -11.79 -27.74 -21.12
C SER A 339 -12.62 -27.90 -22.39
N SER A 340 -13.80 -28.52 -22.30
CA SER A 340 -14.71 -28.69 -23.44
C SER A 340 -15.59 -27.45 -23.61
N GLU A 341 -15.63 -26.89 -24.81
CA GLU A 341 -16.58 -25.82 -25.16
C GLU A 341 -18.01 -26.36 -25.42
N GLU A 342 -18.18 -27.69 -25.46
CA GLU A 342 -19.41 -28.34 -25.89
C GLU A 342 -20.38 -28.65 -24.74
N VAL A 343 -19.91 -28.67 -23.48
CA VAL A 343 -20.71 -29.05 -22.31
C VAL A 343 -20.43 -28.17 -21.12
N THR A 344 -21.48 -27.86 -20.35
CA THR A 344 -21.38 -27.13 -19.09
C THR A 344 -21.24 -28.11 -17.92
N LYS A 345 -20.20 -27.94 -17.09
CA LYS A 345 -20.01 -28.67 -15.82
C LYS A 345 -21.22 -28.45 -14.89
N SER A 346 -21.68 -29.52 -14.22
CA SER A 346 -22.68 -29.41 -13.15
C SER A 346 -22.06 -28.89 -11.85
N GLU A 347 -22.83 -28.15 -11.04
CA GLU A 347 -22.43 -27.70 -9.71
C GLU A 347 -22.36 -28.86 -8.68
N ASP A 348 -22.90 -30.04 -9.03
CA ASP A 348 -22.97 -31.21 -8.13
C ASP A 348 -21.64 -31.95 -7.96
N TYR A 349 -20.60 -31.59 -8.70
CA TYR A 349 -19.27 -32.15 -8.56
C TYR A 349 -18.19 -31.11 -8.90
N GLY A 350 -17.01 -31.26 -8.29
CA GLY A 350 -15.88 -30.37 -8.50
C GLY A 350 -14.55 -31.05 -8.24
N GLN A 351 -13.45 -30.38 -8.56
CA GLN A 351 -12.12 -30.91 -8.31
C GLN A 351 -11.82 -30.93 -6.81
N ILE A 352 -10.88 -31.78 -6.42
CA ILE A 352 -10.18 -31.66 -5.12
C ILE A 352 -8.82 -31.02 -5.36
N VAL A 353 -8.65 -29.82 -4.83
CA VAL A 353 -7.44 -29.01 -5.01
C VAL A 353 -6.56 -29.12 -3.77
N PHE A 354 -5.25 -29.33 -3.98
CA PHE A 354 -4.26 -29.39 -2.92
C PHE A 354 -3.46 -28.09 -2.85
N VAL A 355 -3.71 -27.28 -1.82
CA VAL A 355 -3.09 -25.97 -1.65
C VAL A 355 -2.12 -26.00 -0.47
N ARG A 356 -0.90 -25.50 -0.69
CA ARG A 356 0.05 -25.27 0.41
C ARG A 356 -0.21 -23.91 1.04
N PRO A 357 -0.24 -23.81 2.38
CA PRO A 357 -0.39 -22.51 3.02
C PRO A 357 0.79 -21.59 2.66
N ALA A 358 0.49 -20.32 2.43
CA ALA A 358 1.50 -19.32 2.14
C ALA A 358 2.29 -18.96 3.41
N TYR A 359 3.62 -18.89 3.27
CA TYR A 359 4.48 -18.34 4.32
C TYR A 359 4.10 -16.90 4.67
N ARG A 360 4.25 -16.57 5.95
CA ARG A 360 4.17 -15.22 6.47
C ARG A 360 5.56 -14.69 6.80
N TYR A 361 5.74 -13.40 6.61
CA TYR A 361 6.97 -12.68 6.89
C TYR A 361 6.70 -11.61 7.94
N ARG A 362 7.65 -11.39 8.83
CA ARG A 362 7.60 -10.34 9.86
C ARG A 362 9.01 -9.91 10.27
N LEU A 363 9.16 -8.74 10.86
CA LEU A 363 10.45 -8.30 11.39
C LEU A 363 10.91 -9.19 12.54
N THR A 364 12.22 -9.39 12.64
CA THR A 364 12.85 -10.05 13.78
C THR A 364 13.14 -9.05 14.89
N GLU A 365 13.34 -9.56 16.12
CA GLU A 365 13.85 -8.74 17.25
C GLU A 365 15.12 -7.98 16.86
N GLN A 366 16.01 -8.66 16.14
CA GLN A 366 17.26 -8.05 15.65
C GLN A 366 16.99 -6.86 14.72
N ALA A 367 15.98 -6.95 13.85
CA ALA A 367 15.63 -5.82 13.00
C ALA A 367 15.11 -4.64 13.82
N MET A 368 14.34 -4.89 14.88
CA MET A 368 13.84 -3.85 15.80
C MET A 368 14.94 -3.19 16.63
N GLU A 369 16.10 -3.82 16.82
CA GLU A 369 17.27 -3.19 17.47
C GLU A 369 18.10 -2.31 16.52
N LEU A 370 17.85 -2.43 15.21
CA LEU A 370 18.56 -1.72 14.14
C LEU A 370 17.82 -0.48 13.63
N VAL A 371 16.60 -0.27 14.11
CA VAL A 371 15.73 0.90 13.89
C VAL A 371 15.49 1.52 15.25
#